data_AF-A0A959PQP6-F1
#
_entry.id   AF-A0A959PQP6-F1
#
_cell.length_a   1.000
_cell.length_b   1.000
_cell.length_c   1.000
_cell.angle_alpha   90.00
_cell.angle_beta   90.00
_cell.angle_gamma   90.00
#
_symmetry.space_group_name_H-M   'P 1'
#
loop_
_entity.id
_entity.type
_entity.pdbx_description
1 polymer ?
#
loop_
_entity_poly.entity_id
_entity_poly.type
_entity_poly.pdbx_seq_one_letter_code
_entity_poly.pdbx_strand_id
1 'polypeptide(L)' 'HVVDSKNIPLIDLHKWVEEIKLFQAPIVCCCSNGNRSQQAADFLIKNGIDASNGGSWLQVNNLVVNQQESL' A
#
# COMPACT_ATOMS: atom_id res chain seq x y z
N HIS A 1 12.13 1.13 1.94
CA HIS A 1 10.68 1.43 2.07
C HIS A 1 10.34 2.54 1.06
N VAL A 2 9.06 2.81 0.81
CA VAL A 2 8.65 3.91 -0.09
C VAL A 2 8.67 5.23 0.70
N VAL A 3 9.08 6.33 0.09
CA VAL A 3 8.98 7.67 0.70
C VAL A 3 7.52 8.02 1.02
N ASP A 4 7.28 8.68 2.15
CA ASP A 4 5.94 9.05 2.65
C ASP A 4 4.93 7.89 2.79
N SER A 5 5.43 6.66 2.91
CA SER A 5 4.60 5.48 3.13
C SER A 5 4.50 5.09 4.60
N LYS A 6 3.35 4.49 4.96
CA LYS A 6 3.13 3.90 6.28
C LYS A 6 3.51 2.42 6.27
N ASN A 7 4.41 2.01 7.18
CA ASN A 7 4.81 0.61 7.32
C ASN A 7 3.90 -0.13 8.31
N ILE A 8 3.00 -0.97 7.77
CA ILE A 8 2.07 -1.79 8.56
C ILE A 8 2.38 -3.27 8.31
N PRO A 9 2.82 -4.05 9.31
CA PRO A 9 2.99 -5.49 9.18
C PRO A 9 1.67 -6.17 8.80
N LEU A 10 1.70 -7.13 7.86
CA LEU A 10 0.50 -7.81 7.37
C LEU A 10 -0.34 -8.43 8.50
N ILE A 11 0.31 -9.01 9.51
CA ILE A 11 -0.39 -9.62 10.66
C ILE A 11 -1.16 -8.60 11.50
N ASP A 12 -0.71 -7.34 11.52
CA ASP A 12 -1.32 -6.26 12.28
C ASP A 12 -2.31 -5.44 11.45
N LEU A 13 -2.43 -5.69 10.13
CA LEU A 13 -3.26 -4.89 9.22
C LEU A 13 -4.71 -4.73 9.69
N HIS A 14 -5.27 -5.78 10.30
CA HIS A 14 -6.61 -5.77 10.86
C HIS A 14 -6.84 -4.67 11.90
N LYS A 15 -5.80 -4.24 12.62
CA LYS A 15 -5.86 -3.18 13.64
C LYS A 15 -5.96 -1.78 13.04
N TRP A 16 -5.58 -1.62 11.78
CA TRP A 16 -5.50 -0.34 11.08
C TRP A 16 -6.62 -0.11 10.07
N VAL A 17 -7.50 -1.10 9.84
CA VAL A 17 -8.50 -1.05 8.76
C VAL A 17 -9.42 0.17 8.86
N GLU A 18 -9.89 0.49 10.08
CA GLU A 18 -10.77 1.64 10.31
C GLU A 18 -10.04 2.97 10.06
N GLU A 19 -8.76 3.07 10.45
CA GLU A 19 -7.95 4.26 10.17
C GLU A 19 -7.71 4.44 8.66
N ILE A 20 -7.35 3.35 7.97
CA ILE A 20 -7.10 3.37 6.51
C ILE A 20 -8.37 3.79 5.76
N LYS A 21 -9.54 3.36 6.22
CA LYS A 21 -10.84 3.72 5.62
C LYS A 21 -11.11 5.22 5.65
N LEU A 22 -10.54 5.95 6.63
CA LEU A 22 -10.66 7.40 6.73
C LEU A 22 -9.84 8.16 5.68
N PHE A 23 -8.86 7.52 5.03
CA PHE A 23 -8.05 8.19 4.01
C PHE A 23 -8.84 8.55 2.76
N GLN A 24 -9.96 7.86 2.49
CA GLN A 24 -10.86 8.13 1.35
C GLN A 24 -10.12 8.27 0.00
N ALA A 25 -9.01 7.54 -0.16
CA ALA A 25 -8.17 7.55 -1.33
C ALA A 25 -7.76 6.10 -1.69
N PRO A 26 -7.47 5.81 -2.97
CA PRO A 26 -6.97 4.51 -3.39
C PRO A 26 -5.64 4.16 -2.69
N ILE A 27 -5.52 2.94 -2.20
CA ILE A 27 -4.35 2.47 -1.44
C ILE A 27 -3.47 1.58 -2.31
N VAL A 28 -2.20 1.94 -2.47
CA VAL A 28 -1.20 1.08 -3.12
C VAL A 28 -0.43 0.31 -2.04
N CYS A 29 -0.60 -1.01 -2.00
CA CYS A 29 0.14 -1.89 -1.10
C CYS A 29 1.47 -2.31 -1.72
N CYS A 30 2.57 -2.30 -0.97
CA CYS A 30 3.86 -2.82 -1.46
C CYS A 30 4.56 -3.70 -0.41
N CYS A 31 5.37 -4.65 -0.86
CA CYS A 31 6.25 -5.44 0.03
C CYS A 31 7.59 -5.74 -0.65
N SER A 32 8.33 -6.78 -0.26
CA SER A 32 9.61 -7.09 -0.92
C SER A 32 9.45 -7.58 -2.35
N ASN A 33 8.43 -8.40 -2.63
CA ASN A 33 8.27 -9.15 -3.88
C ASN A 33 6.82 -9.25 -4.39
N GLY A 34 5.86 -8.57 -3.77
CA GLY A 34 4.45 -8.58 -4.17
C GLY A 34 3.54 -9.56 -3.43
N ASN A 35 4.06 -10.63 -2.80
CA ASN A 35 3.19 -11.69 -2.25
C ASN A 35 2.37 -11.23 -1.03
N ARG A 36 3.00 -10.47 -0.13
CA ARG A 36 2.32 -9.94 1.08
C ARG A 36 1.44 -8.73 0.76
N SER A 37 1.83 -7.92 -0.22
CA SER A 37 1.03 -6.78 -0.66
C SER A 37 -0.22 -7.22 -1.41
N GLN A 38 -0.19 -8.35 -2.13
CA GLN A 38 -1.43 -8.94 -2.68
C GLN A 38 -2.41 -9.31 -1.57
N GLN A 39 -1.93 -10.02 -0.54
CA GLN A 39 -2.77 -10.41 0.60
C GLN A 39 -3.35 -9.18 1.33
N ALA A 40 -2.54 -8.13 1.49
CA ALA A 40 -3.00 -6.87 2.08
C ALA A 40 -4.08 -6.19 1.22
N ALA A 41 -3.85 -6.08 -0.10
CA ALA A 41 -4.80 -5.48 -1.03
C ALA A 41 -6.13 -6.25 -1.03
N ASP A 42 -6.10 -7.58 -1.13
CA ASP A 42 -7.29 -8.42 -1.09
C ASP A 42 -8.07 -8.25 0.23
N PHE A 43 -7.36 -8.12 1.35
CA PHE A 43 -7.98 -7.86 2.65
C PHE A 43 -8.67 -6.49 2.67
N LEU A 44 -8.00 -5.43 2.18
CA LEU A 44 -8.56 -4.08 2.16
C LEU A 44 -9.78 -3.99 1.23
N ILE A 45 -9.72 -4.60 0.04
CA ILE A 45 -10.84 -4.69 -0.91
C ILE A 45 -12.05 -5.36 -0.26
N LYS A 46 -11.84 -6.48 0.45
CA LYS A 46 -12.92 -7.17 1.19
C LYS A 46 -13.58 -6.31 2.27
N ASN A 47 -12.87 -5.30 2.77
CA ASN A 47 -13.39 -4.33 3.75
C ASN A 47 -13.94 -3.05 3.09
N GLY A 48 -14.08 -3.04 1.76
CA GLY A 48 -14.65 -1.92 1.00
C GLY A 48 -13.68 -0.75 0.79
N ILE A 49 -12.37 -0.99 0.91
CA ILE A 49 -11.33 0.00 0.65
C ILE A 49 -10.76 -0.26 -0.75
N ASP A 50 -10.74 0.76 -1.60
CA ASP A 50 -10.08 0.69 -2.90
C ASP A 50 -8.58 0.51 -2.71
N ALA A 51 -8.06 -0.65 -3.12
CA ALA A 51 -6.66 -1.01 -2.92
C ALA A 51 -6.12 -1.84 -4.08
N SER A 52 -4.82 -1.73 -4.33
CA SER A 52 -4.11 -2.46 -5.37
C SER A 52 -2.76 -2.99 -4.90
N ASN A 53 -2.29 -4.06 -5.56
CA ASN A 53 -0.95 -4.59 -5.34
C ASN A 53 0.08 -3.85 -6.20
N GLY A 54 0.89 -3.00 -5.58
CA GLY A 54 1.98 -2.29 -6.23
C GLY A 54 3.27 -3.11 -6.40
N GLY A 55 3.34 -4.33 -5.87
CA GLY A 55 4.51 -5.21 -6.01
C GLY A 55 5.66 -4.88 -5.06
N SER A 56 6.88 -4.83 -5.58
CA SER A 56 8.07 -4.56 -4.76
C SER A 56 8.14 -3.09 -4.35
N TRP A 57 8.45 -2.80 -3.08
CA TRP A 57 8.64 -1.45 -2.58
C TRP A 57 9.75 -0.71 -3.34
N LEU A 58 10.73 -1.42 -3.91
CA LEU A 58 11.77 -0.81 -4.74
C LEU A 58 11.17 -0.25 -6.04
N GLN A 59 10.29 -1.01 -6.69
CA GLN A 59 9.61 -0.59 -7.92
C GLN A 59 8.66 0.58 -7.62
N VAL A 60 7.85 0.46 -6.57
CA VAL A 60 6.92 1.52 -6.16
C VAL A 60 7.68 2.79 -5.80
N ASN A 61 8.78 2.69 -5.06
CA ASN A 61 9.58 3.86 -4.70
C ASN A 61 10.14 4.58 -5.94
N ASN A 62 10.64 3.83 -6.92
CA ASN A 62 11.12 4.43 -8.16
C ASN A 62 10.00 5.15 -8.92
N LEU A 63 8.78 4.61 -8.94
CA LEU A 63 7.64 5.27 -9.56
C LEU A 63 7.25 6.57 -8.85
N VAL A 64 7.21 6.57 -7.52
CA VAL A 64 6.84 7.75 -6.72
C VAL A 64 7.90 8.85 -6.84
N VAL A 65 9.18 8.51 -6.75
CA VAL A 65 10.28 9.49 -6.86
C VAL A 65 10.33 10.13 -8.25
N ASN A 66 10.19 9.34 -9.32
CA ASN A 66 10.23 9.88 -10.69
C ASN A 66 9.00 10.78 -11.01
N GLN A 67 7.87 10.57 -10.33
CA GLN A 67 6.72 11.47 -10.43
C GLN A 67 6.94 12.80 -9.71
N GLN A 68 7.73 12.81 -8.64
CA GLN A 68 8.04 14.02 -7.87
C GLN A 68 9.04 14.94 -8.59
N GLU A 69 9.92 14.41 -9.43
CA GLU A 69 10.86 15.20 -10.24
C GLU A 69 10.22 15.82 -11.50
N SER A 70 8.98 15.46 -11.81
CA SER A 70 8.24 15.94 -12.99
C SER A 70 7.31 17.13 -12.68
N LEU A 71 7.38 17.68 -11.47
CA LEU A 71 6.62 18.84 -10.97
C LEU A 71 7.58 19.96 -10.57
#